data_AF-A0A926DBE1-F1
#
_entry.id   AF-A0A926DBE1-F1
#
_cell.length_a   1.000
_cell.length_b   1.000
_cell.length_c   1.000
_cell.angle_alpha   90.00
_cell.angle_beta   90.00
_cell.angle_gamma   90.00
#
_symmetry.space_group_name_H-M   'P 1'
#
loop_
_entity.id
_entity.type
_entity.pdbx_description
1 polymer ?
#
loop_
_entity_poly.entity_id
_entity_poly.type
_entity_poly.pdbx_seq_one_letter_code
_entity_poly.pdbx_strand_id
1 'polypeptide(L)'
;MKKKVMWFVGVALLVCCVIYFYPMSFPSDLIENQDLTIQVNELGVQNGEAYINTKKYDQITEEQKRKIVERMQNCSYKRTLKTYMGDGAMEELGNKIAFISSYDGETLTEIAVSASGQVSIHGRLYEMRNAEQFIRGIEDILK
;
A
#
# COMPACT_ATOMS: atom_id res chain seq x y z
N MET A 1 8.95 45.28 -6.58
CA MET A 1 9.79 44.07 -6.37
C MET A 1 9.13 43.04 -5.46
N LYS A 2 8.60 43.43 -4.28
CA LYS A 2 7.95 42.50 -3.32
C LYS A 2 6.79 41.66 -3.89
N LYS A 3 5.91 42.24 -4.74
CA LYS A 3 4.79 41.50 -5.37
C LYS A 3 5.25 40.36 -6.30
N LYS A 4 6.32 40.59 -7.10
CA LYS A 4 6.86 39.57 -8.00
C LYS A 4 7.49 38.42 -7.21
N VAL A 5 8.27 38.73 -6.15
CA VAL A 5 8.87 37.73 -5.26
C VAL A 5 7.80 36.90 -4.56
N MET A 6 6.74 37.53 -4.04
CA MET A 6 5.63 36.83 -3.39
C MET A 6 4.89 35.89 -4.36
N TRP A 7 4.73 36.29 -5.63
CA TRP A 7 4.17 35.42 -6.66
C TRP A 7 5.07 34.22 -6.95
N PHE A 8 6.39 34.42 -7.09
CA PHE A 8 7.34 33.31 -7.29
C PHE A 8 7.33 32.32 -6.13
N VAL A 9 7.27 32.81 -4.88
CA VAL A 9 7.18 31.95 -3.69
C VAL A 9 5.87 31.15 -3.70
N GLY A 10 4.75 31.78 -4.04
CA GLY A 10 3.46 31.10 -4.16
C GLY A 10 3.46 30.00 -5.21
N VAL A 11 4.02 30.27 -6.39
CA VAL A 11 4.15 29.27 -7.46
C VAL A 11 5.07 28.11 -7.04
N ALA A 12 6.21 28.41 -6.41
CA ALA A 12 7.12 27.38 -5.92
C ALA A 12 6.45 26.46 -4.89
N LEU A 13 5.71 27.03 -3.94
CA LEU A 13 4.95 26.25 -2.94
C LEU A 13 3.90 25.34 -3.60
N LEU A 14 3.15 25.84 -4.58
CA LEU A 14 2.17 25.03 -5.31
C LEU A 14 2.83 23.86 -6.06
N VAL A 15 3.98 24.11 -6.71
CA VAL A 15 4.75 23.06 -7.38
C VAL A 15 5.23 22.01 -6.38
N CYS A 16 5.75 22.43 -5.22
CA CYS A 16 6.13 21.51 -4.15
C CYS A 16 4.95 20.67 -3.65
N CYS A 17 3.77 21.27 -3.49
CA CYS A 17 2.56 20.54 -3.10
C CYS A 17 2.17 19.48 -4.15
N VAL A 18 2.17 19.84 -5.43
CA VAL A 18 1.85 18.89 -6.52
C VAL A 18 2.83 17.73 -6.54
N ILE A 19 4.13 17.99 -6.39
CA ILE A 19 5.16 16.95 -6.33
C ILE A 19 4.98 16.06 -5.09
N TYR A 20 4.67 16.64 -3.94
CA TYR A 20 4.49 15.89 -2.69
C TYR A 20 3.35 14.87 -2.78
N PHE A 21 2.21 15.28 -3.35
CA PHE A 21 1.01 14.44 -3.52
C PHE A 21 1.02 13.61 -4.80
N TYR A 22 2.10 13.67 -5.59
CA TYR A 22 2.20 12.90 -6.82
C TYR A 22 2.14 11.39 -6.54
N PRO A 23 1.34 10.61 -7.29
CA PRO A 23 1.28 9.16 -7.12
C PRO A 23 2.63 8.49 -7.36
N MET A 24 2.95 7.50 -6.53
CA MET A 24 4.16 6.68 -6.59
C MET A 24 3.78 5.25 -6.93
N SER A 25 4.64 4.59 -7.70
CA SER A 25 4.56 3.16 -7.97
C SER A 25 5.18 2.36 -6.82
N PHE A 26 4.83 1.08 -6.73
CA PHE A 26 5.55 0.17 -5.85
C PHE A 26 6.97 -0.06 -6.37
N PRO A 27 7.98 -0.05 -5.48
CA PRO A 27 9.33 -0.44 -5.86
C PRO A 27 9.35 -1.92 -6.26
N SER A 28 9.91 -2.24 -7.42
CA SER A 28 9.96 -3.61 -7.94
C SER A 28 11.06 -4.46 -7.30
N ASP A 29 12.13 -3.80 -6.91
CA ASP A 29 13.28 -4.32 -6.17
C ASP A 29 12.90 -4.89 -4.80
N LEU A 30 11.84 -4.37 -4.17
CA LEU A 30 11.37 -4.87 -2.87
C LEU A 30 10.86 -6.31 -2.91
N ILE A 31 10.51 -6.85 -4.08
CA ILE A 31 9.72 -8.10 -4.15
C ILE A 31 10.31 -9.12 -5.11
N GLU A 32 11.00 -8.69 -6.17
CA GLU A 32 11.43 -9.58 -7.26
C GLU A 32 12.45 -10.64 -6.81
N ASN A 33 13.40 -10.29 -5.93
CA ASN A 33 14.48 -11.18 -5.50
C ASN A 33 14.32 -11.74 -4.07
N GLN A 34 13.18 -11.49 -3.44
CA GLN A 34 12.96 -11.79 -2.02
C GLN A 34 11.99 -12.96 -1.82
N ASP A 35 12.06 -13.61 -0.66
CA ASP A 35 11.04 -14.57 -0.23
C ASP A 35 9.75 -13.81 0.05
N LEU A 36 8.69 -14.12 -0.71
CA LEU A 36 7.41 -13.43 -0.65
C LEU A 36 6.39 -14.26 0.12
N THR A 37 5.80 -13.66 1.15
CA THR A 37 4.64 -14.22 1.86
C THR A 37 3.49 -13.24 1.81
N ILE A 38 2.27 -13.76 1.68
CA ILE A 38 1.06 -12.94 1.63
C ILE A 38 0.06 -13.46 2.64
N GLN A 39 -0.53 -12.55 3.42
CA GLN A 39 -1.63 -12.83 4.31
C GLN A 39 -2.81 -11.92 3.97
N VAL A 40 -3.99 -12.49 3.79
CA VAL A 40 -5.24 -11.73 3.57
C VAL A 40 -6.18 -11.99 4.72
N ASN A 41 -6.58 -10.92 5.40
CA ASN A 41 -7.55 -10.94 6.49
C ASN A 41 -8.88 -10.38 5.99
N GLU A 42 -9.94 -11.16 6.10
CA GLU A 42 -11.33 -10.74 5.91
C GLU A 42 -11.94 -10.38 7.27
N LEU A 43 -12.48 -9.18 7.39
CA LEU A 43 -13.07 -8.63 8.60
C LEU A 43 -14.58 -8.52 8.42
N GLY A 44 -15.34 -8.92 9.43
CA GLY A 44 -16.80 -8.79 9.38
C GLY A 44 -17.46 -9.02 10.71
N VAL A 45 -18.79 -8.99 10.69
CA VAL A 45 -19.65 -9.31 11.82
C VAL A 45 -20.60 -10.42 11.39
N GLN A 46 -20.60 -11.52 12.15
CA GLN A 46 -21.49 -12.65 11.93
C GLN A 46 -22.24 -12.92 13.23
N ASN A 47 -23.57 -12.92 13.18
CA ASN A 47 -24.43 -13.11 14.35
C ASN A 47 -24.17 -12.13 15.51
N GLY A 48 -23.74 -10.90 15.20
CA GLY A 48 -23.42 -9.88 16.22
C GLY A 48 -22.01 -10.00 16.82
N GLU A 49 -21.24 -11.02 16.45
CA GLU A 49 -19.85 -11.19 16.87
C GLU A 49 -18.89 -10.80 15.74
N ALA A 50 -17.84 -10.06 16.09
CA ALA A 50 -16.79 -9.72 15.15
C ALA A 50 -15.95 -10.96 14.84
N TYR A 51 -15.59 -11.14 13.57
CA TYR A 51 -14.71 -12.22 13.14
C TYR A 51 -13.57 -11.70 12.26
N ILE A 52 -12.48 -12.46 12.28
CA ILE A 52 -11.34 -12.28 11.37
C ILE A 52 -11.07 -13.64 10.73
N ASN A 53 -11.24 -13.70 9.40
CA ASN A 53 -10.88 -14.88 8.61
C ASN A 53 -9.54 -14.63 7.92
N THR A 54 -8.51 -15.38 8.33
CA THR A 54 -7.13 -15.18 7.86
C THR A 54 -6.75 -16.27 6.86
N LYS A 55 -6.35 -15.87 5.65
CA LYS A 55 -5.73 -16.75 4.65
C LYS A 55 -4.24 -16.42 4.55
N LYS A 56 -3.38 -17.42 4.71
CA LYS A 56 -1.93 -17.29 4.55
C LYS A 56 -1.46 -18.05 3.32
N TYR A 57 -0.57 -17.41 2.56
CA TYR A 57 0.01 -17.93 1.33
C TYR A 57 1.52 -17.92 1.48
N ASP A 58 2.06 -19.04 2.00
CA ASP A 58 3.49 -19.20 2.29
C ASP A 58 4.23 -19.92 1.14
N GLN A 59 3.49 -20.52 0.21
CA GLN A 59 4.02 -21.23 -0.96
C GLN A 59 3.58 -20.50 -2.23
N ILE A 60 4.31 -19.44 -2.59
CA ILE A 60 4.05 -18.66 -3.80
C ILE A 60 5.01 -19.13 -4.89
N THR A 61 4.46 -19.57 -6.02
CA THR A 61 5.30 -19.96 -7.18
C THR A 61 5.91 -18.74 -7.86
N GLU A 62 7.03 -18.90 -8.57
CA GLU A 62 7.66 -17.80 -9.32
C GLU A 62 6.72 -17.12 -10.31
N GLU A 63 5.80 -17.89 -10.93
CA GLU A 63 4.81 -17.32 -11.84
C GLU A 63 3.75 -16.46 -11.12
N GLN A 64 3.30 -16.89 -9.94
CA GLN A 64 2.40 -16.10 -9.10
C GLN A 64 3.10 -14.84 -8.60
N LYS A 65 4.34 -14.98 -8.14
CA LYS A 65 5.19 -13.86 -7.72
C LYS A 65 5.33 -12.82 -8.82
N ARG A 66 5.68 -13.25 -10.04
CA ARG A 66 5.79 -12.37 -11.22
C ARG A 66 4.50 -11.58 -11.48
N LYS A 67 3.34 -12.26 -11.45
CA LYS A 67 2.03 -11.61 -11.63
C LYS A 67 1.70 -10.62 -10.50
N ILE A 68 2.07 -10.93 -9.26
CA ILE A 68 1.88 -10.04 -8.12
C ILE A 68 2.75 -8.78 -8.29
N VAL A 69 4.03 -8.93 -8.65
CA VAL A 69 4.95 -7.81 -8.91
C VAL A 69 4.42 -6.93 -10.04
N GLU A 70 4.01 -7.53 -11.16
CA GLU A 70 3.41 -6.80 -12.30
C GLU A 70 2.16 -6.02 -11.86
N ARG A 71 1.30 -6.63 -11.04
CA ARG A 71 0.12 -5.96 -10.51
C ARG A 71 0.47 -4.79 -9.59
N MET A 72 1.48 -4.95 -8.74
CA MET A 72 1.98 -3.90 -7.86
C MET A 72 2.57 -2.74 -8.65
N GLN A 73 3.35 -2.99 -9.69
CA GLN A 73 3.89 -1.95 -10.57
C GLN A 73 2.80 -1.15 -11.30
N ASN A 74 1.69 -1.80 -11.66
CA ASN A 74 0.53 -1.17 -12.30
C ASN A 74 -0.38 -0.39 -11.33
N CYS A 75 -0.12 -0.48 -10.02
CA CYS A 75 -0.86 0.27 -9.02
C CYS A 75 -0.02 1.44 -8.49
N SER A 76 -0.72 2.51 -8.12
CA SER A 76 -0.09 3.69 -7.52
C SER A 76 -0.74 4.02 -6.18
N TYR A 77 0.08 4.49 -5.25
CA TYR A 77 -0.35 5.08 -3.99
C TYR A 77 0.19 6.50 -3.88
N LYS A 78 -0.44 7.35 -3.07
CA LYS A 78 -0.02 8.76 -2.90
C LYS A 78 0.16 9.08 -1.42
N ARG A 79 0.98 10.08 -1.16
CA ARG A 79 1.08 10.67 0.18
C ARG A 79 -0.22 11.37 0.55
N THR A 80 -0.47 11.46 1.84
CA THR A 80 -1.50 12.29 2.46
C THR A 80 -0.82 13.15 3.53
N LEU A 81 -1.57 14.08 4.15
CA LEU A 81 -1.05 14.81 5.30
C LEU A 81 -0.65 13.87 6.45
N LYS A 82 -1.33 12.71 6.58
CA LYS A 82 -1.05 11.69 7.59
C LYS A 82 0.25 10.93 7.33
N THR A 83 0.77 10.92 6.11
CA THR A 83 2.06 10.27 5.79
C THR A 83 3.24 10.81 6.61
N TYR A 84 3.18 12.10 6.97
CA TYR A 84 4.22 12.73 7.80
C TYR A 84 3.83 12.81 9.28
N MET A 85 2.54 12.99 9.58
CA MET A 85 2.05 13.24 10.95
C MET A 85 1.68 11.98 11.73
N GLY A 86 1.51 10.84 11.06
CA GLY A 86 1.08 9.58 11.67
C GLY A 86 2.23 8.61 11.96
N ASP A 87 1.92 7.59 12.74
CA ASP A 87 2.77 6.45 13.09
C ASP A 87 2.64 5.26 12.10
N GLY A 88 1.85 5.44 11.04
CA GLY A 88 1.56 4.39 10.06
C GLY A 88 0.38 3.50 10.41
N ALA A 89 -0.31 3.74 11.53
CA ALA A 89 -1.53 3.03 11.88
C ALA A 89 -2.66 3.32 10.90
N MET A 90 -3.40 2.26 10.54
CA MET A 90 -4.62 2.37 9.74
C MET A 90 -5.80 2.66 10.66
N GLU A 91 -6.56 3.70 10.34
CA GLU A 91 -7.76 4.08 11.09
C GLU A 91 -9.01 3.38 10.54
N GLU A 92 -9.00 3.05 9.25
CA GLU A 92 -10.11 2.40 8.57
C GLU A 92 -9.59 1.15 7.86
N LEU A 93 -10.02 -0.01 8.35
CA LEU A 93 -9.56 -1.30 7.82
C LEU A 93 -10.44 -1.83 6.68
N GLY A 94 -11.65 -1.28 6.51
CA GLY A 94 -12.66 -1.84 5.63
C GLY A 94 -13.02 -3.28 6.05
N ASN A 95 -13.47 -4.08 5.09
CA ASN A 95 -13.80 -5.49 5.28
C ASN A 95 -12.64 -6.45 4.93
N LYS A 96 -11.50 -5.94 4.47
CA LYS A 96 -10.38 -6.77 4.01
C LYS A 96 -9.05 -6.04 4.09
N ILE A 97 -7.99 -6.75 4.46
CA ILE A 97 -6.61 -6.26 4.47
C ILE A 97 -5.70 -7.33 3.87
N ALA A 98 -4.77 -6.93 3.01
CA ALA A 98 -3.64 -7.76 2.57
C ALA A 98 -2.35 -7.26 3.21
N PHE A 99 -1.57 -8.20 3.76
CA PHE A 99 -0.19 -8.01 4.18
C PHE A 99 0.70 -8.72 3.16
N ILE A 100 1.63 -7.98 2.58
CA ILE A 100 2.60 -8.44 1.60
C ILE A 100 3.96 -8.26 2.25
N SER A 101 4.60 -9.37 2.57
CA SER A 101 5.85 -9.39 3.31
C SER A 101 6.94 -10.00 2.47
N SER A 102 8.05 -9.29 2.35
CA SER A 102 9.21 -9.71 1.57
C SER A 102 10.46 -9.72 2.46
N TYR A 103 11.27 -10.76 2.31
CA TYR A 103 12.50 -10.95 3.08
C TYR A 103 13.68 -11.26 2.16
N ASP A 104 14.75 -10.47 2.25
CA ASP A 104 15.99 -10.66 1.47
C ASP A 104 17.11 -11.39 2.22
N GLY A 105 16.86 -11.85 3.46
CA GLY A 105 17.89 -12.42 4.33
C GLY A 105 18.43 -11.46 5.39
N GLU A 106 18.20 -10.15 5.24
CA GLU A 106 18.65 -9.12 6.18
C GLU A 106 17.49 -8.25 6.70
N THR A 107 16.56 -7.89 5.82
CA THR A 107 15.50 -6.92 6.09
C THR A 107 14.14 -7.50 5.73
N LEU A 108 13.19 -7.38 6.67
CA LEU A 108 11.77 -7.63 6.41
C LEU A 108 11.12 -6.33 5.95
N THR A 109 10.56 -6.34 4.74
CA THR A 109 9.68 -5.28 4.26
C THR A 109 8.25 -5.77 4.33
N GLU A 110 7.39 -5.03 5.04
CA GLU A 110 5.96 -5.30 5.12
C GLU A 110 5.16 -4.14 4.50
N ILE A 111 4.25 -4.51 3.62
CA ILE A 111 3.28 -3.62 3.00
C ILE A 111 1.89 -4.10 3.41
N ALA A 112 1.14 -3.25 4.11
CA ALA A 112 -0.27 -3.51 4.40
C ALA A 112 -1.16 -2.68 3.46
N VAL A 113 -2.16 -3.31 2.85
CA VAL A 113 -3.16 -2.66 1.99
C VAL A 113 -4.55 -3.00 2.52
N SER A 114 -5.31 -1.99 2.92
CA SER A 114 -6.69 -2.12 3.36
C SER A 114 -7.66 -1.84 2.19
N ALA A 115 -8.78 -2.56 2.17
CA ALA A 115 -9.90 -2.32 1.26
C ALA A 115 -10.48 -0.90 1.37
N SER A 116 -10.27 -0.18 2.48
CA SER A 116 -10.65 1.24 2.63
C SER A 116 -9.87 2.18 1.72
N GLY A 117 -8.74 1.71 1.15
CA GLY A 117 -7.81 2.55 0.41
C GLY A 117 -6.56 2.94 1.20
N GLN A 118 -6.48 2.61 2.49
CA GLN A 118 -5.28 2.89 3.30
C GLN A 118 -4.16 1.89 2.99
N VAL A 119 -2.94 2.39 2.87
CA VAL A 119 -1.73 1.58 2.64
C VAL A 119 -0.67 1.96 3.65
N SER A 120 -0.08 0.99 4.34
CA SER A 120 1.05 1.20 5.25
C SER A 120 2.32 0.61 4.64
N ILE A 121 3.36 1.43 4.50
CA ILE A 121 4.67 1.05 3.98
C ILE A 121 5.72 1.67 4.89
N HIS A 122 6.61 0.85 5.47
CA HIS A 122 7.68 1.31 6.37
C HIS A 122 7.17 2.22 7.51
N GLY A 123 6.04 1.87 8.13
CA GLY A 123 5.44 2.65 9.22
C GLY A 123 4.91 4.02 8.79
N ARG A 124 4.59 4.22 7.50
CA ARG A 124 3.96 5.44 6.98
C ARG A 124 2.66 5.11 6.28
N LEU A 125 1.65 5.94 6.52
CA LEU A 125 0.33 5.79 5.94
C LEU A 125 0.21 6.53 4.61
N TYR A 126 -0.31 5.86 3.59
CA TYR A 126 -0.56 6.34 2.24
C TYR A 126 -2.00 6.01 1.82
N GLU A 127 -2.41 6.55 0.67
CA GLU A 127 -3.70 6.23 0.06
C GLU A 127 -3.51 5.58 -1.32
N MET A 128 -4.23 4.49 -1.56
CA MET A 128 -4.34 3.80 -2.84
C MET A 128 -5.79 3.86 -3.33
N ARG A 129 -5.95 4.22 -4.61
CA ARG A 129 -7.23 4.07 -5.31
C ARG A 129 -7.44 2.61 -5.70
N ASN A 130 -8.68 2.14 -5.62
CA ASN A 130 -9.06 0.77 -6.00
C ASN A 130 -8.35 -0.32 -5.18
N ALA A 131 -7.98 -0.03 -3.92
CA ALA A 131 -7.27 -0.98 -3.06
C ALA A 131 -8.00 -2.33 -2.90
N GLU A 132 -9.32 -2.31 -2.79
CA GLU A 132 -10.10 -3.55 -2.75
C GLU A 132 -9.95 -4.41 -4.04
N GLN A 133 -9.90 -3.77 -5.21
CA GLN A 133 -9.67 -4.46 -6.49
C GLN A 133 -8.23 -4.97 -6.57
N PHE A 134 -7.27 -4.22 -6.04
CA PHE A 134 -5.88 -4.65 -5.92
C PHE A 134 -5.79 -5.94 -5.11
N ILE A 135 -6.37 -5.97 -3.91
CA ILE A 135 -6.39 -7.14 -3.01
C ILE A 135 -7.06 -8.34 -3.69
N ARG A 136 -8.25 -8.15 -4.30
CA ARG A 136 -8.96 -9.23 -4.99
C ARG A 136 -8.11 -9.86 -6.10
N GLY A 137 -7.40 -9.05 -6.87
CA GLY A 137 -6.55 -9.58 -7.92
C GLY A 137 -5.30 -10.29 -7.41
N ILE A 138 -4.79 -9.94 -6.22
CA ILE A 138 -3.76 -10.75 -5.55
C ILE A 138 -4.35 -12.11 -5.16
N GLU A 139 -5.53 -12.14 -4.53
CA GLU A 139 -6.20 -13.41 -4.20
C GLU A 139 -6.46 -14.28 -5.42
N ASP A 140 -6.86 -13.69 -6.55
CA ASP A 140 -7.09 -14.44 -7.80
C ASP A 140 -5.81 -15.02 -8.41
N ILE A 141 -4.65 -14.40 -8.19
CA ILE A 141 -3.35 -14.96 -8.58
C ILE A 141 -2.96 -16.13 -7.67
N LEU A 142 -3.35 -16.08 -6.39
CA LEU A 142 -2.95 -17.04 -5.36
C LEU A 142 -3.87 -18.28 -5.25
N LYS A 143 -5.01 -18.28 -5.94
CA LYS A 143 -5.88 -19.45 -6.11
C LYS A 143 -5.29 -20.47 -7.07
#